data_AF-A0A2E6N6F7-F1
#
_entry.id   AF-A0A2E6N6F7-F1
#
_cell.length_a   1.000
_cell.length_b   1.000
_cell.length_c   1.000
_cell.angle_alpha   90.00
_cell.angle_beta   90.00
_cell.angle_gamma   90.00
#
_symmetry.space_group_name_H-M   'P 1'
#
loop_
_entity.id
_entity.type
_entity.pdbx_description
1 polymer ?
#
loop_
_entity_poly.entity_id
_entity_poly.type
_entity_poly.pdbx_seq_one_letter_code
_entity_poly.pdbx_strand_id
1 'polypeptide(L)'
;MKYTQNFFFLCKTPLSAESASDVEVITKATSSEDFPRVFKEFEKCRSHAFNKDKIYSVVRADDIYELVRTNNEKLAKEEAFEKAQPEIITNLQHRVMQGKDANAKAILKEVYDIDT
;
A
#
# COMPACT_ATOMS: atom_id res chain seq x y z
N MET A 1 5.78 -27.14 -16.90
CA MET A 1 5.27 -25.94 -16.20
C MET A 1 3.86 -26.26 -15.71
N LYS A 2 3.60 -26.28 -14.40
CA LYS A 2 2.22 -26.42 -13.89
C LYS A 2 1.56 -25.05 -14.04
N TYR A 3 0.41 -24.98 -14.72
CA TYR A 3 -0.34 -23.73 -14.84
C TYR A 3 -0.83 -23.31 -13.46
N THR A 4 -0.60 -22.05 -13.11
CA THR A 4 -1.06 -21.45 -11.86
C THR A 4 -1.91 -20.26 -12.23
N GLN A 5 -3.18 -20.26 -11.83
CA GLN A 5 -4.07 -19.13 -12.06
C GLN A 5 -3.66 -17.97 -11.15
N ASN A 6 -3.47 -16.79 -11.74
CA ASN A 6 -3.23 -15.55 -11.01
C ASN A 6 -4.51 -14.70 -10.97
N PHE A 7 -4.69 -14.00 -9.86
CA PHE A 7 -5.75 -13.04 -9.60
C PHE A 7 -5.14 -11.65 -9.36
N PHE A 8 -5.93 -10.59 -9.53
CA PHE A 8 -5.54 -9.25 -9.09
C PHE A 8 -6.13 -8.99 -7.71
N PHE A 9 -5.28 -8.79 -6.71
CA PHE A 9 -5.66 -8.43 -5.35
C PHE A 9 -5.52 -6.93 -5.16
N LEU A 10 -6.53 -6.30 -4.58
CA LEU A 10 -6.43 -4.95 -4.05
C LEU A 10 -6.04 -5.05 -2.59
N CYS A 11 -4.82 -4.61 -2.30
CA CYS A 11 -4.24 -4.61 -0.97
C CYS A 11 -4.21 -3.20 -0.38
N LYS A 12 -4.40 -3.10 0.92
CA LYS A 12 -4.25 -1.89 1.73
C LYS A 12 -3.13 -2.13 2.74
N THR A 13 -2.13 -1.27 2.73
CA THR A 13 -1.03 -1.27 3.68
C THR A 13 -1.08 0.02 4.50
N PRO A 14 -1.36 -0.05 5.82
CA PRO A 14 -1.32 1.14 6.66
C PRO A 14 0.11 1.67 6.78
N LEU A 15 0.26 2.98 7.02
CA LEU A 15 1.59 3.58 7.23
C LEU A 15 2.33 3.05 8.47
N SER A 16 1.59 2.46 9.41
CA SER A 16 2.12 1.79 10.59
C SER A 16 2.38 0.29 10.38
N ALA A 17 2.32 -0.22 9.14
CA ALA A 17 2.59 -1.62 8.87
C ALA A 17 4.05 -1.96 9.19
N GLU A 18 4.24 -3.01 9.98
CA GLU A 18 5.55 -3.54 10.35
C GLU A 18 5.90 -4.76 9.50
N SER A 19 4.88 -5.48 9.00
CA SER A 19 5.07 -6.61 8.10
C SER A 19 3.88 -6.87 7.17
N ALA A 20 4.01 -7.89 6.33
CA ALA A 20 2.93 -8.39 5.47
C ALA A 20 1.68 -8.84 6.25
N SER A 21 1.78 -9.13 7.56
CA SER A 21 0.61 -9.45 8.39
C SER A 21 -0.39 -8.30 8.46
N ASP A 22 0.12 -7.07 8.39
CA ASP A 22 -0.66 -5.84 8.58
C ASP A 22 -1.34 -5.39 7.28
N VAL A 23 -1.02 -6.05 6.17
CA VAL A 23 -1.67 -5.82 4.89
C VAL A 23 -3.06 -6.46 4.88
N GLU A 24 -4.06 -5.66 4.53
CA GLU A 24 -5.43 -6.10 4.32
C GLU A 24 -5.69 -6.34 2.83
N VAL A 25 -6.31 -7.48 2.50
CA VAL A 25 -6.84 -7.72 1.14
C VAL A 25 -8.28 -7.21 1.13
N ILE A 26 -8.53 -6.10 0.46
CA ILE A 26 -9.86 -5.49 0.39
C ILE A 26 -10.78 -6.32 -0.51
N THR A 27 -10.27 -6.68 -1.69
CA THR A 27 -11.00 -7.45 -2.69
C THR A 27 -10.03 -8.09 -3.67
N LYS A 28 -10.54 -8.96 -4.54
CA LYS A 28 -9.79 -9.50 -5.67
C LYS A 28 -10.66 -9.62 -6.90
N ALA A 29 -10.03 -9.54 -8.07
CA ALA A 29 -10.65 -9.84 -9.34
C ALA A 29 -10.51 -11.34 -9.61
N THR A 30 -11.62 -12.04 -9.76
CA THR A 30 -11.62 -13.48 -10.04
C THR A 30 -11.52 -13.80 -11.54
N SER A 31 -11.78 -12.80 -12.40
CA SER A 31 -11.63 -12.87 -13.85
C SER A 31 -11.20 -11.53 -14.45
N SER A 32 -10.91 -11.53 -15.76
CA SER A 32 -10.58 -10.30 -16.50
C SER A 32 -11.76 -9.33 -16.59
N GLU A 33 -12.99 -9.86 -16.65
CA GLU A 33 -14.23 -9.08 -16.70
C GLU A 33 -14.53 -8.39 -15.37
N ASP A 34 -14.04 -8.95 -14.26
CA ASP A 34 -14.19 -8.40 -12.91
C ASP A 34 -13.10 -7.35 -12.56
N PHE A 35 -11.98 -7.35 -13.29
CA PHE A 35 -10.88 -6.42 -13.05
C PHE A 35 -11.29 -4.94 -13.05
N PRO A 36 -12.14 -4.44 -13.98
CA PRO A 36 -12.59 -3.05 -13.96
C PRO A 36 -13.28 -2.62 -12.66
N ARG A 37 -14.01 -3.53 -11.98
CA ARG A 37 -14.62 -3.24 -10.67
C ARG A 37 -13.53 -2.98 -9.63
N VAL A 38 -12.55 -3.87 -9.55
CA VAL A 38 -11.44 -3.78 -8.58
C VAL A 38 -10.57 -2.57 -8.86
N PHE A 39 -10.29 -2.27 -10.14
CA PHE A 39 -9.54 -1.07 -10.52
C PHE A 39 -10.27 0.22 -10.13
N LYS A 40 -11.60 0.27 -10.29
CA LYS A 40 -12.41 1.41 -9.85
C LYS A 40 -12.40 1.58 -8.32
N GLU A 41 -12.43 0.48 -7.56
CA GLU A 41 -12.28 0.52 -6.10
C GLU A 41 -10.90 1.01 -5.69
N PHE A 42 -9.86 0.55 -6.36
CA PHE A 42 -8.50 1.05 -6.19
C PHE A 42 -8.44 2.56 -6.39
N GLU A 43 -8.89 3.10 -7.54
CA GLU A 43 -8.88 4.54 -7.81
C GLU A 43 -9.65 5.34 -6.75
N LYS A 44 -10.78 4.81 -6.27
CA LYS A 44 -11.56 5.44 -5.20
C LYS A 44 -10.77 5.49 -3.89
N CYS A 45 -10.11 4.41 -3.50
CA CYS A 45 -9.34 4.31 -2.26
C CYS A 45 -8.17 5.29 -2.20
N ARG A 46 -7.51 5.58 -3.33
CA ARG A 46 -6.40 6.57 -3.40
C ARG A 46 -6.86 8.00 -3.69
N SER A 47 -8.15 8.22 -3.96
CA SER A 47 -8.67 9.50 -4.46
C SER A 47 -8.41 10.70 -3.53
N HIS A 48 -8.32 10.47 -2.21
CA HIS A 48 -8.03 11.51 -1.22
C HIS A 48 -6.60 12.04 -1.29
N ALA A 49 -5.66 11.24 -1.77
CA ALA A 49 -4.26 11.61 -1.87
C ALA A 49 -3.94 12.44 -3.13
N PHE A 50 -4.90 12.65 -4.02
CA PHE A 50 -4.71 13.49 -5.21
C PHE A 50 -4.81 14.98 -4.89
N ASN A 51 -3.95 15.77 -5.51
CA ASN A 51 -4.05 17.23 -5.44
C ASN A 51 -5.08 17.78 -6.45
N LYS A 52 -5.25 19.11 -6.45
CA LYS A 52 -6.17 19.84 -7.37
C LYS A 52 -5.90 19.55 -8.86
N ASP A 53 -4.67 19.18 -9.20
CA ASP A 53 -4.22 18.88 -10.56
C ASP A 53 -4.32 17.38 -10.88
N LYS A 54 -4.97 16.59 -10.01
CA LYS A 54 -5.13 15.13 -10.10
C LYS A 54 -3.80 14.38 -10.14
N ILE A 55 -2.78 14.90 -9.46
CA ILE A 55 -1.50 14.22 -9.24
C ILE A 55 -1.53 13.56 -7.86
N TYR A 56 -1.24 12.26 -7.82
CA TYR A 56 -1.16 11.49 -6.59
C TYR A 56 0.01 11.99 -5.73
N SER A 57 -0.22 12.13 -4.42
CA SER A 57 0.78 12.58 -3.46
C SER A 57 0.93 11.57 -2.34
N VAL A 58 2.06 10.87 -2.32
CA VAL A 58 2.40 9.88 -1.30
C VAL A 58 2.30 10.47 0.10
N VAL A 59 2.76 11.71 0.32
CA VAL A 59 2.74 12.36 1.65
C VAL A 59 1.34 12.73 2.15
N ARG A 60 0.32 12.69 1.28
CA ARG A 60 -1.10 12.90 1.64
C ARG A 60 -1.86 11.60 1.80
N ALA A 61 -1.26 10.46 1.43
CA ALA A 61 -1.90 9.18 1.56
C ALA A 61 -1.95 8.77 3.05
N ASP A 62 -3.15 8.41 3.51
CA ASP A 62 -3.36 7.84 4.84
C ASP A 62 -2.97 6.35 4.89
N ASP A 63 -3.14 5.65 3.77
CA ASP A 63 -2.80 4.25 3.56
C ASP A 63 -2.25 4.07 2.14
N ILE A 64 -1.39 3.08 1.93
CA ILE A 64 -0.88 2.73 0.61
C ILE A 64 -1.75 1.63 0.01
N TYR A 65 -2.28 1.87 -1.19
CA TYR A 65 -3.12 0.91 -1.90
C TYR A 65 -2.38 0.38 -3.12
N GLU A 66 -2.34 -0.95 -3.25
CA GLU A 66 -1.61 -1.66 -4.30
C GLU A 66 -2.50 -2.66 -5.03
N LEU A 67 -2.31 -2.78 -6.34
CA LEU A 67 -2.89 -3.87 -7.14
C LEU A 67 -1.80 -4.90 -7.44
N VAL A 68 -1.94 -6.09 -6.84
CA VAL A 68 -0.95 -7.16 -6.91
C VAL A 68 -1.48 -8.34 -7.71
N ARG A 69 -0.69 -8.86 -8.65
CA ARG A 69 -1.08 -10.00 -9.49
C ARG A 69 -0.36 -11.26 -9.06
N THR A 70 -1.04 -12.12 -8.30
CA THR A 70 -0.45 -13.36 -7.76
C THR A 70 -1.49 -14.48 -7.66
N ASN A 71 -1.10 -15.67 -7.19
CA ASN A 71 -1.97 -16.85 -7.14
C ASN A 71 -2.68 -17.07 -5.78
N ASN A 72 -2.28 -16.36 -4.71
CA ASN A 72 -2.88 -16.50 -3.39
C ASN A 72 -2.71 -15.23 -2.53
N GLU A 73 -3.51 -15.11 -1.48
CA GLU A 73 -3.56 -13.93 -0.61
C GLU A 73 -2.28 -13.70 0.19
N LYS A 74 -1.58 -14.77 0.61
CA LYS A 74 -0.33 -14.63 1.36
C LYS A 74 0.73 -13.92 0.52
N LEU A 75 0.96 -14.39 -0.71
CA LEU A 75 1.90 -13.74 -1.62
C LEU A 75 1.44 -12.32 -1.98
N ALA A 76 0.12 -12.07 -2.03
CA ALA A 76 -0.41 -10.75 -2.36
C ALA A 76 -0.06 -9.73 -1.27
N LYS A 77 -0.15 -10.16 0.00
CA LYS A 77 0.24 -9.35 1.15
C LYS A 77 1.74 -9.10 1.21
N GLU A 78 2.56 -10.13 0.96
CA GLU A 78 4.02 -10.00 0.94
C GLU A 78 4.47 -9.00 -0.13
N GLU A 79 4.00 -9.15 -1.36
CA GLU A 79 4.36 -8.26 -2.48
C GLU A 79 3.77 -6.85 -2.31
N ALA A 80 2.57 -6.71 -1.74
CA ALA A 80 2.00 -5.39 -1.44
C ALA A 80 2.79 -4.66 -0.34
N PHE A 81 3.24 -5.37 0.70
CA PHE A 81 4.07 -4.78 1.74
C PHE A 81 5.40 -4.31 1.17
N GLU A 82 6.10 -5.16 0.41
CA GLU A 82 7.36 -4.82 -0.24
C GLU A 82 7.24 -3.58 -1.14
N LYS A 83 6.20 -3.52 -1.97
CA LYS A 83 5.93 -2.36 -2.85
C LYS A 83 5.60 -1.10 -2.08
N ALA A 84 4.91 -1.21 -0.95
CA ALA A 84 4.49 -0.05 -0.16
C ALA A 84 5.63 0.56 0.66
N GLN A 85 6.70 -0.17 0.98
CA GLN A 85 7.76 0.33 1.89
C GLN A 85 8.34 1.69 1.48
N PRO A 86 8.74 1.93 0.21
CA PRO A 86 9.31 3.22 -0.17
C PRO A 86 8.32 4.38 0.00
N GLU A 87 7.04 4.14 -0.27
CA GLU A 87 5.98 5.14 -0.08
C GLU A 87 5.73 5.42 1.41
N ILE A 88 5.69 4.37 2.23
CA ILE A 88 5.55 4.48 3.69
C ILE A 88 6.71 5.29 4.27
N ILE A 89 7.96 4.92 3.96
CA ILE A 89 9.16 5.62 4.44
C ILE A 89 9.10 7.10 4.04
N THR A 90 8.79 7.40 2.78
CA THR A 90 8.69 8.78 2.26
C THR A 90 7.63 9.58 3.03
N ASN A 91 6.46 8.99 3.28
CA ASN A 91 5.38 9.63 4.02
C ASN A 91 5.78 9.89 5.48
N LEU A 92 6.30 8.88 6.17
CA LEU A 92 6.72 8.97 7.56
C LEU A 92 7.84 10.02 7.75
N GLN A 93 8.85 10.04 6.88
CA GLN A 93 9.91 11.05 6.91
C GLN A 93 9.33 12.47 6.80
N HIS A 94 8.37 12.67 5.90
CA HIS A 94 7.70 13.95 5.75
C HIS A 94 6.89 14.35 7.01
N ARG A 95 6.21 13.39 7.66
CA ARG A 95 5.51 13.64 8.94
C ARG A 95 6.46 14.07 10.05
N VAL A 96 7.61 13.40 10.16
CA VAL A 96 8.67 13.78 11.12
C VAL A 96 9.16 15.20 10.84
N MET A 97 9.42 15.54 9.57
CA MET A 97 9.86 16.88 9.18
C MET A 97 8.83 17.98 9.49
N GLN A 98 7.53 17.71 9.32
CA GLN A 98 6.48 18.73 9.50
C GLN A 98 6.08 18.96 10.96
N GLY A 99 6.20 17.96 11.83
CA GLY A 99 5.63 18.04 13.18
C GLY A 99 6.38 17.30 14.28
N LYS A 100 7.57 16.74 14.01
CA LYS A 100 8.27 15.82 14.93
C LYS A 100 7.36 14.70 15.43
N ASP A 101 6.56 14.13 14.53
CA ASP A 101 5.66 13.01 14.85
C ASP A 101 6.47 11.85 15.47
N ALA A 102 6.28 11.65 16.78
CA ALA A 102 7.04 10.68 17.55
C ALA A 102 6.74 9.24 17.13
N ASN A 103 5.50 8.97 16.69
CA ASN A 103 5.11 7.66 16.19
C ASN A 103 5.77 7.38 14.85
N ALA A 104 5.75 8.35 13.93
CA ALA A 104 6.43 8.20 12.64
C ALA A 104 7.94 7.99 12.81
N LYS A 105 8.56 8.70 13.76
CA LYS A 105 9.97 8.50 14.11
C LYS A 105 10.25 7.12 14.70
N ALA A 106 9.38 6.63 15.57
CA ALA A 106 9.51 5.28 16.15
C ALA A 106 9.41 4.20 15.07
N ILE A 107 8.41 4.28 14.17
CA ILE A 107 8.23 3.33 13.07
C ILE A 107 9.46 3.33 12.14
N LEU A 108 9.94 4.51 11.74
CA LEU A 108 11.13 4.63 10.89
C LEU A 108 12.35 3.95 11.52
N LYS A 109 12.52 4.09 12.83
CA LYS A 109 13.63 3.49 13.56
C LYS A 109 13.47 1.98 13.76
N GLU A 110 12.31 1.55 14.29
CA GLU A 110 12.11 0.16 14.75
C GLU A 110 11.83 -0.81 13.61
N VAL A 111 11.12 -0.36 12.56
CA VAL A 111 10.74 -1.21 11.41
C VAL A 111 11.75 -1.11 10.28
N TYR A 112 12.24 0.10 10.00
CA TYR A 112 13.05 0.37 8.81
C TYR A 112 14.53 0.68 9.10
N ASP A 113 14.94 0.76 10.37
CA ASP A 113 16.31 1.11 10.81
C ASP A 113 16.80 2.46 10.24
N ILE A 114 15.89 3.45 10.16
CA ILE A 114 16.16 4.80 9.67
C ILE A 114 16.10 5.79 10.84
N ASP A 115 17.25 6.33 11.23
CA ASP A 115 17.32 7.43 12.20
C ASP A 115 16.95 8.77 11.52
N THR A 116 15.97 9.47 12.09
CA THR A 116 15.45 10.78 11.62
C THR A 116 15.37 11.83 12.72
#